data_AF-A0A1F8RWX4-F1
#
_entry.id   AF-A0A1F8RWX4-F1
#
_cell.length_a   1.000
_cell.length_b   1.000
_cell.length_c   1.000
_cell.angle_alpha   90.00
_cell.angle_beta   90.00
_cell.angle_gamma   90.00
#
_symmetry.space_group_name_H-M   'P 1'
#
loop_
_entity.id
_entity.type
_entity.pdbx_description
1 polymer ?
#
loop_
_entity_poly.entity_id
_entity_poly.type
_entity_poly.pdbx_seq_one_letter_code
_entity_poly.pdbx_strand_id
1 'polypeptide(L)'
;MAETWSCVVCQEAADEGDSSICNSCGEPFHLNQRNDTPGKDCGTVWINEQHLALEFACQRCLDATDPHPPPKPRILRPRLRQRRYRKRT
;
A
#
# COMPACT_ATOMS: atom_id res chain seq x y z
N MET A 1 15.03 12.00 6.86
CA MET A 1 15.70 11.00 6.03
C MET A 1 14.62 10.55 5.06
N ALA A 2 14.81 10.75 3.75
CA ALA A 2 13.82 10.27 2.78
C ALA A 2 13.90 8.74 2.78
N GLU A 3 12.79 8.07 3.06
CA GLU A 3 12.70 6.63 2.97
C GLU A 3 12.66 6.27 1.48
N THR A 4 13.69 5.57 1.00
CA THR A 4 13.78 5.12 -0.38
C THR A 4 13.29 3.67 -0.44
N TRP A 5 12.20 3.44 -1.17
CA TRP A 5 11.65 2.11 -1.40
C TRP A 5 12.06 1.58 -2.78
N SER A 6 11.89 0.28 -3.00
CA SER A 6 12.15 -0.37 -4.30
C SER A 6 10.84 -0.61 -5.04
N CYS A 7 10.71 -0.15 -6.28
CA CYS A 7 9.51 -0.41 -7.07
C CYS A 7 9.35 -1.91 -7.40
N VAL A 8 8.17 -2.48 -7.14
CA VAL A 8 7.86 -3.90 -7.42
C VAL A 8 7.79 -4.24 -8.93
N VAL A 9 7.71 -3.23 -9.80
CA VAL A 9 7.58 -3.40 -11.26
C VAL A 9 8.93 -3.30 -11.96
N CYS A 10 9.63 -2.18 -11.81
CA CYS A 10 10.91 -1.94 -12.49
C CYS A 10 12.16 -2.23 -11.62
N GLN A 11 11.99 -2.49 -10.31
CA GLN A 11 13.07 -2.75 -9.35
C GLN A 11 14.03 -1.57 -9.11
N GLU A 12 13.71 -0.38 -9.63
CA GLU A 12 14.48 0.83 -9.35
C GLU A 12 14.06 1.46 -8.02
N ALA A 13 14.94 2.31 -7.48
CA ALA A 13 14.64 3.11 -6.31
C ALA A 13 13.50 4.10 -6.60
N ALA A 14 12.55 4.17 -5.68
CA ALA A 14 11.43 5.08 -5.69
C ALA A 14 11.51 5.93 -4.41
N ASP A 15 11.53 7.25 -4.59
CA ASP A 15 11.47 8.19 -3.48
C ASP A 15 10.04 8.25 -2.93
N GLU A 16 9.89 8.64 -1.66
CA GLU A 16 8.58 8.80 -1.04
C GLU A 16 7.65 9.75 -1.81
N GLY A 17 8.20 10.77 -2.48
CA GLY A 17 7.41 11.71 -3.29
C GLY A 17 6.91 11.17 -4.64
N ASP A 18 7.53 10.12 -5.17
CA ASP A 18 7.23 9.53 -6.50
C ASP A 18 6.82 8.04 -6.38
N SER A 19 6.37 7.63 -5.20
CA SER A 19 5.95 6.26 -4.93
C SER A 19 4.60 6.18 -4.24
N SER A 20 3.97 5.02 -4.38
CA SER A 20 2.71 4.67 -3.70
C SER A 20 2.65 3.17 -3.43
N ILE A 21 1.79 2.78 -2.48
CA ILE A 21 1.60 1.37 -2.10
C ILE A 21 0.44 0.79 -2.88
N CYS A 22 0.63 -0.38 -3.48
CA CYS A 22 -0.44 -1.08 -4.19
C CYS A 22 -1.48 -1.67 -3.22
N ASN A 23 -2.76 -1.41 -3.45
CA ASN A 23 -3.87 -1.95 -2.65
C ASN A 23 -3.98 -3.48 -2.72
N SER A 24 -3.52 -4.10 -3.81
CA SER A 24 -3.60 -5.56 -4.02
C SER A 24 -2.45 -6.30 -3.35
N CYS A 25 -1.19 -5.97 -3.69
CA CYS A 25 -0.03 -6.71 -3.16
C CYS A 25 0.63 -6.08 -1.93
N GLY A 26 0.34 -4.81 -1.62
CA GLY A 26 0.93 -4.10 -0.48
C GLY A 26 2.38 -3.64 -0.70
N GLU A 27 2.93 -3.79 -1.91
CA GLU A 27 4.29 -3.39 -2.23
C GLU A 27 4.34 -1.98 -2.86
N PRO A 28 5.46 -1.25 -2.68
CA PRO A 28 5.66 0.07 -3.28
C PRO A 28 5.89 0.01 -4.80
N PHE A 29 5.39 1.00 -5.52
CA PHE A 29 5.62 1.20 -6.96
C PHE A 29 5.75 2.68 -7.31
N HIS A 30 6.38 3.01 -8.47
CA HIS A 30 6.48 4.40 -8.94
C HIS A 30 5.11 4.93 -9.36
N LEU A 31 4.76 6.10 -8.84
CA LEU A 31 3.59 6.85 -9.23
C LEU A 31 3.94 8.33 -9.21
N ASN A 32 3.83 8.96 -10.37
CA ASN A 32 4.05 10.39 -10.48
C ASN A 32 2.82 11.16 -9.95
N GLN A 33 2.90 11.62 -8.71
CA GLN A 33 1.81 12.35 -8.06
C GLN A 33 1.66 13.79 -8.56
N ARG A 34 2.64 14.29 -9.33
CA ARG A 34 2.71 15.66 -9.82
C ARG A 34 2.81 15.72 -11.33
N ASN A 35 1.85 16.38 -11.96
CA ASN A 35 1.84 16.52 -13.42
C ASN A 35 2.89 17.53 -13.95
N ASP A 36 3.45 18.35 -13.07
CA ASP A 36 4.43 19.38 -13.43
C ASP A 36 5.89 18.90 -13.38
N THR A 37 6.14 17.71 -12.83
CA THR A 37 7.47 17.10 -12.74
C THR A 37 7.54 15.84 -13.61
N PRO A 38 8.66 15.62 -14.32
CA PRO A 38 8.90 14.35 -14.99
C PRO A 38 9.05 13.25 -13.94
N GLY A 39 8.19 12.24 -14.01
CA GLY A 39 8.19 11.08 -13.13
C GLY A 39 7.89 9.80 -13.90
N LYS A 40 7.99 8.66 -13.22
CA LYS A 40 7.68 7.34 -13.81
C LYS A 40 6.33 6.86 -13.28
N ASP A 41 5.55 6.22 -14.14
CA ASP A 41 4.30 5.58 -13.75
C ASP A 41 4.40 4.07 -14.00
N CYS A 42 4.56 3.32 -12.91
CA CYS A 42 4.64 1.86 -12.92
C CYS A 42 3.30 1.22 -12.49
N GLY A 43 2.21 1.98 -12.53
CA GLY A 43 0.88 1.54 -12.13
C GLY A 43 -0.18 2.53 -12.54
N THR A 44 -1.38 2.36 -11.98
CA THR A 44 -2.54 3.19 -12.28
C THR A 44 -3.30 3.52 -11.00
N VAL A 45 -3.88 4.71 -10.97
CA VAL A 45 -4.79 5.17 -9.93
C VAL A 45 -6.12 5.51 -10.56
N TRP A 46 -7.21 5.03 -9.96
CA TRP A 46 -8.57 5.34 -10.40
C TRP A 46 -9.49 5.56 -9.20
N ILE A 47 -10.63 6.19 -9.46
CA ILE A 47 -11.70 6.31 -8.47
C ILE A 47 -12.57 5.05 -8.61
N ASN A 48 -12.66 4.26 -7.55
CA ASN A 48 -13.64 3.19 -7.45
C ASN A 48 -15.00 3.82 -7.13
N GLU A 49 -15.90 3.84 -8.09
CA GLU A 49 -17.22 4.48 -7.96
C GLU A 49 -18.12 3.76 -6.93
N GLN A 50 -17.94 2.46 -6.72
CA GLN A 50 -18.74 1.69 -5.76
C GLN A 50 -18.36 2.03 -4.31
N HIS A 51 -17.07 2.29 -4.07
CA HIS A 51 -16.55 2.59 -2.75
C HIS A 51 -16.23 4.07 -2.53
N LEU A 52 -16.37 4.91 -3.57
CA LEU A 52 -16.02 6.33 -3.59
C LEU A 52 -14.61 6.59 -3.02
N ALA A 53 -13.66 5.76 -3.43
CA ALA A 53 -12.29 5.76 -2.92
C ALA A 53 -11.26 5.72 -4.06
N LEU A 54 -10.08 6.28 -3.81
CA LEU A 54 -8.94 6.10 -4.70
C LEU A 54 -8.33 4.71 -4.51
N GLU A 55 -8.18 3.99 -5.60
CA GLU A 55 -7.47 2.70 -5.65
C GLU A 55 -6.16 2.85 -6.39
N PHE A 56 -5.12 2.22 -5.84
CA PHE A 56 -3.77 2.23 -6.38
C PHE A 56 -3.38 0.79 -6.75
N ALA A 57 -3.02 0.55 -8.00
CA ALA A 57 -2.50 -0.75 -8.41
C ALA A 57 -1.25 -0.64 -9.25
N CYS A 58 -0.26 -1.46 -8.94
CA CYS A 58 0.94 -1.59 -9.76
C CYS A 58 0.62 -2.39 -11.03
N GLN A 59 1.37 -2.13 -12.10
CA GLN A 59 1.12 -2.76 -13.40
C GLN A 59 1.19 -4.30 -13.32
N ARG A 60 2.08 -4.83 -12.48
CA ARG A 60 2.18 -6.28 -12.23
C ARG A 60 0.88 -6.91 -11.71
N CYS A 61 0.13 -6.19 -10.87
CA CYS A 61 -1.17 -6.66 -10.37
C CYS A 61 -2.28 -6.45 -11.40
N LEU A 62 -2.19 -5.41 -12.23
CA LEU A 62 -3.16 -5.15 -13.31
C LEU A 62 -3.03 -6.17 -14.46
N ASP A 63 -1.81 -6.57 -14.79
CA ASP A 63 -1.52 -7.55 -15.84
C ASP A 63 -1.83 -8.99 -15.40
N ALA A 64 -1.85 -9.25 -14.09
CA ALA A 64 -2.19 -10.55 -13.55
C ALA A 64 -3.68 -10.84 -13.83
N THR A 65 -3.93 -11.73 -14.79
CA THR A 65 -5.27 -12.10 -15.30
C THR A 65 -6.11 -12.89 -14.28
N ASP A 66 -5.65 -13.04 -13.04
CA ASP A 66 -6.26 -13.86 -12.00
C ASP A 66 -6.46 -13.04 -10.71
N PRO A 67 -7.66 -13.05 -10.11
CA PRO A 67 -7.97 -12.22 -8.96
C PRO A 67 -7.05 -12.57 -7.78
N HIS A 68 -6.17 -11.63 -7.42
CA HIS A 68 -5.41 -11.74 -6.18
C HIS A 68 -6.38 -11.94 -5.00
N PRO A 69 -6.13 -12.91 -4.11
CA PRO A 69 -7.01 -13.14 -2.98
C PRO A 69 -7.16 -11.85 -2.16
N PRO A 70 -8.36 -11.59 -1.60
CA PRO A 70 -8.65 -10.34 -0.93
C PRO A 70 -7.61 -10.05 0.18
N PRO A 71 -7.30 -8.76 0.41
CA PRO A 71 -6.35 -8.38 1.44
C PRO A 71 -6.81 -8.96 2.78
N LYS A 72 -5.90 -9.67 3.45
CA LYS A 72 -6.19 -10.33 4.73
C LYS A 72 -6.67 -9.25 5.72
N PRO A 73 -7.84 -9.41 6.37
CA PRO A 73 -8.33 -8.40 7.30
C PRO A 73 -7.29 -8.20 8.40
N ARG A 74 -6.93 -6.93 8.62
CA ARG A 74 -6.02 -6.53 9.70
C ARG A 74 -6.77 -6.67 11.03
N ILE A 75 -6.78 -7.89 11.60
CA ILE A 75 -7.41 -8.15 12.89
C ILE A 75 -6.64 -7.35 13.95
N LEU A 76 -7.21 -6.21 14.35
CA LEU A 76 -6.75 -5.44 15.50
C LEU A 76 -6.85 -6.36 16.72
N ARG A 77 -5.71 -6.93 17.12
CA ARG A 77 -5.64 -7.77 18.32
C ARG A 77 -6.12 -6.93 19.50
N PRO A 78 -7.22 -7.31 20.19
CA PRO A 78 -7.66 -6.58 21.36
C PRO A 78 -6.54 -6.61 22.40
N ARG A 79 -6.17 -5.43 22.93
CA ARG A 79 -5.20 -5.35 24.03
C ARG A 79 -5.78 -6.10 25.23
N LEU A 80 -5.27 -7.30 25.50
CA LEU A 80 -5.59 -8.06 26.71
C LEU A 80 -5.29 -7.17 27.93
N ARG A 81 -6.34 -6.64 28.57
CA ARG A 81 -6.24 -5.89 29.83
C ARG A 81 -5.63 -6.82 30.87
N GLN A 82 -4.37 -6.60 31.21
CA GLN A 82 -3.71 -7.28 32.32
C GLN A 82 -4.44 -6.92 33.62
N ARG A 83 -5.27 -7.84 34.11
CA ARG A 83 -5.87 -7.74 35.45
C ARG A 83 -4.75 -7.91 36.48
N ARG A 84 -4.21 -6.80 37.00
CA ARG A 84 -3.32 -6.83 38.17
C ARG A 84 -4.14 -7.28 39.37
N TYR A 85 -3.93 -8.51 39.83
CA TYR A 85 -4.45 -8.96 41.12
C TYR A 85 -3.54 -8.43 42.23
N ARG A 86 -3.98 -7.42 42.98
CA ARG A 86 -3.31 -6.99 44.22
C ARG A 86 -3.68 -7.97 45.33
N LYS A 87 -2.73 -8.82 45.74
CA LYS A 87 -2.84 -9.59 46.99
C LYS A 87 -2.86 -8.59 48.15
N ARG A 88 -3.95 -8.58 48.93
CA ARG A 88 -3.99 -7.97 50.27
C ARG A 88 -3.30 -8.93 51.23
N THR A 89 -2.26 -8.45 51.90
CA THR A 89 -1.75 -8.96 53.17
C THR A 89 -2.04 -7.90 54.21
#